data_AF-A0A7C2CK60-F1
#
_entry.id   AF-A0A7C2CK60-F1
#
_cell.length_a   1.000
_cell.length_b   1.000
_cell.length_c   1.000
_cell.angle_alpha   90.00
_cell.angle_beta   90.00
_cell.angle_gamma   90.00
#
_symmetry.space_group_name_H-M   'P 1'
#
loop_
_entity.id
_entity.type
_entity.pdbx_description
1 polymer ?
#
loop_
_entity_poly.entity_id
_entity_poly.type
_entity_poly.pdbx_seq_one_letter_code
_entity_poly.pdbx_strand_id
1 'polypeptide(L)'
;MRKTITIDHLARVEGNGSLVATLDGRVVTEVKFLINEGPRLIERLAVGKTPEEDVSLAPRICAICTLSHKNAVIRAMENALGLQVPAKVTLLRELMHLGEFIESHSLHLYYLALPDYVGFPNAIAMASRFPFEVKIALEMKQFGNHIMKVLSGRFIHGENPVIGGFGRYPTREELLFIKARAIQFMPFVHKTTELFCSLPYPDIPEDDTIFACCEPGNGEYGLWGDEILVSTGEKIYRDDYPRLTNEFLVPHSTAKRSRYQGKTYTVGAQARINLLGERLRGEAERMFRRFYHERWKRNPLFQNPAQAIEIMYCFERIPEVIDEILKYPEDPGIVAYRVKDGRGTGLVEAPRGLLIHHYEIKDGRIAYADIITPTAQNAEEIERYCLLAAQKLLEQNQEELIKDRLELIVRAFDPCISCSAHLVEVRKVEEGSWEKKLEEIKGARPVIIGLGSSYGDDLAGLAVVEKLKESQANEVYSEEEVIDNESFWTRVEGRPFIFIDALNFGASPGKITLIPLMQLLWNSSLSHRLMSTLLSWLSPEMIKKSYFLGIQPLSLENSSVSQPVAEAIEKIIHILKK
;
A
#
# COMPACT_ATOMS: atom_id res chain seq x y z
N MET A 1 31.87 -9.30 -13.41
CA MET A 1 31.55 -7.86 -13.39
C MET A 1 30.15 -7.76 -12.84
N ARG A 2 29.98 -7.03 -11.73
CA ARG A 2 28.70 -6.95 -11.03
C ARG A 2 27.72 -6.12 -11.85
N LYS A 3 26.54 -6.67 -12.15
CA LYS A 3 25.47 -6.04 -12.93
C LYS A 3 24.22 -5.99 -12.07
N THR A 4 23.41 -4.95 -12.25
CA THR A 4 22.15 -4.78 -11.54
C THR A 4 21.02 -4.62 -12.55
N ILE A 5 19.94 -5.36 -12.34
CA ILE A 5 18.68 -5.22 -13.07
C ILE A 5 17.70 -4.57 -12.09
N THR A 6 17.23 -3.38 -12.45
CA THR A 6 16.32 -2.58 -11.61
C THR A 6 14.97 -2.41 -12.28
N ILE A 7 13.92 -2.60 -11.50
CA ILE A 7 12.53 -2.27 -11.81
C ILE A 7 12.14 -1.13 -10.88
N ASP A 8 12.34 0.11 -11.33
CA ASP A 8 12.16 1.30 -10.48
C ASP A 8 10.72 1.49 -10.00
N HIS A 9 9.76 1.06 -10.82
CA HIS A 9 8.34 1.14 -10.51
C HIS A 9 7.64 -0.12 -11.00
N LEU A 10 7.08 -0.88 -10.06
CA LEU A 10 6.19 -1.99 -10.36
C LEU A 10 4.84 -1.44 -10.80
N ALA A 11 4.54 -1.54 -12.10
CA ALA A 11 3.23 -1.20 -12.62
C ALA A 11 2.21 -2.33 -12.39
N ARG A 12 0.92 -1.98 -12.36
CA ARG A 12 -0.21 -2.91 -12.15
C ARG A 12 -0.15 -3.66 -10.82
N VAL A 13 0.30 -2.97 -9.78
CA VAL A 13 0.17 -3.37 -8.37
C VAL A 13 -0.37 -2.17 -7.60
N GLU A 14 -0.92 -2.41 -6.41
CA GLU A 14 -1.35 -1.32 -5.54
C GLU A 14 -0.14 -0.80 -4.75
N GLY A 15 0.01 0.53 -4.67
CA GLY A 15 1.09 1.21 -3.95
C GLY A 15 2.42 1.32 -4.73
N ASN A 16 3.47 1.82 -4.06
CA ASN A 16 4.75 2.15 -4.69
C ASN A 16 5.88 1.18 -4.30
N GLY A 17 6.22 0.28 -5.20
CA GLY A 17 7.26 -0.74 -4.99
C GLY A 17 8.26 -0.79 -6.14
N SER A 18 9.47 -1.23 -5.82
CA SER A 18 10.52 -1.50 -6.79
C SER A 18 11.17 -2.86 -6.53
N LEU A 19 11.90 -3.36 -7.52
CA LEU A 19 12.61 -4.63 -7.39
C LEU A 19 14.01 -4.51 -7.97
N VAL A 20 15.00 -5.01 -7.24
CA VAL A 20 16.41 -4.95 -7.63
C VAL A 20 17.00 -6.35 -7.58
N ALA A 21 17.48 -6.83 -8.73
CA ALA A 21 18.23 -8.08 -8.83
C ALA A 21 19.69 -7.78 -9.11
N THR A 22 20.59 -8.33 -8.30
CA THR A 22 22.04 -8.16 -8.47
C THR A 22 22.67 -9.45 -8.96
N LEU A 23 23.45 -9.33 -10.02
CA LEU A 23 24.14 -10.42 -10.71
C LEU A 23 25.65 -10.25 -10.56
N ASP A 24 26.36 -11.33 -10.30
CA ASP A 24 27.81 -11.42 -10.45
C ASP A 24 28.18 -12.56 -11.40
N GLY A 25 28.49 -12.19 -12.64
CA GLY A 25 28.73 -13.18 -13.70
C GLY A 25 27.46 -13.98 -14.01
N ARG A 26 27.47 -15.28 -13.69
CA ARG A 26 26.33 -16.21 -13.92
C ARG A 26 25.56 -16.56 -12.65
N VAL A 27 25.77 -15.81 -11.57
CA VAL A 27 25.10 -16.04 -10.29
C VAL A 27 24.29 -14.81 -9.93
N VAL A 28 23.01 -15.00 -9.61
CA VAL A 28 22.16 -13.99 -8.98
C VAL A 28 22.47 -14.01 -7.49
N THR A 29 23.09 -12.94 -6.99
CA THR A 29 23.55 -12.87 -5.60
C THR A 29 22.45 -12.45 -4.64
N GLU A 30 21.54 -11.58 -5.09
CA GLU A 30 20.43 -11.10 -4.29
C GLU A 30 19.29 -10.59 -5.18
N VAL A 31 18.06 -10.72 -4.67
CA VAL A 31 16.89 -9.99 -5.15
C VAL A 31 16.25 -9.29 -3.96
N LYS A 32 15.98 -7.99 -4.11
CA LYS A 32 15.35 -7.16 -3.10
C LYS A 32 14.04 -6.62 -3.63
N PHE A 33 12.96 -6.87 -2.90
CA PHE A 33 11.66 -6.24 -3.12
C PHE A 33 11.59 -5.03 -2.18
N LEU A 34 11.58 -3.84 -2.74
CA LEU A 34 11.59 -2.59 -1.98
C LEU A 34 10.19 -2.01 -1.98
N ILE A 35 9.72 -1.68 -0.79
CA ILE A 35 8.49 -0.91 -0.61
C ILE A 35 8.95 0.52 -0.32
N ASN A 36 8.64 1.42 -1.26
CA ASN A 36 9.12 2.81 -1.28
C ASN A 36 8.03 3.79 -0.82
N GLU A 37 7.06 3.28 -0.07
CA GLU A 37 5.95 4.06 0.43
C GLU A 37 6.23 4.57 1.84
N GLY A 38 5.82 5.81 2.11
CA GLY A 38 5.96 6.43 3.42
C GLY A 38 5.12 5.68 4.45
N PRO A 39 5.61 5.46 5.67
CA PRO A 39 4.83 4.75 6.66
C PRO A 39 3.66 5.62 7.10
N ARG A 40 2.49 4.99 7.22
CA ARG A 40 1.32 5.67 7.76
C ARG A 40 1.26 5.62 9.27
N LEU A 41 2.11 4.79 9.89
CA LEU A 41 2.28 4.67 11.34
C LEU A 41 0.95 4.45 12.08
N ILE A 42 0.01 3.71 11.46
CA ILE A 42 -1.34 3.50 12.00
C ILE A 42 -1.29 2.86 13.39
N GLU A 43 -0.41 1.88 13.60
CA GLU A 43 -0.16 1.27 14.91
C GLU A 43 0.17 2.33 15.98
N ARG A 44 1.03 3.31 15.64
CA ARG A 44 1.38 4.39 16.57
C ARG A 44 0.27 5.42 16.73
N LEU A 45 -0.46 5.73 15.66
CA LEU A 45 -1.60 6.66 15.69
C LEU A 45 -2.79 6.11 16.49
N ALA A 46 -2.91 4.79 16.58
CA ALA A 46 -3.93 4.12 17.40
C ALA A 46 -3.65 4.29 18.90
N VAL A 47 -2.38 4.34 19.33
CA VAL A 47 -2.04 4.48 20.76
C VAL A 47 -2.60 5.78 21.34
N GLY A 48 -3.35 5.66 22.43
CA GLY A 48 -4.04 6.75 23.11
C GLY A 48 -5.47 7.03 22.62
N LYS A 49 -5.88 6.44 21.49
CA LYS A 49 -7.25 6.51 20.98
C LYS A 49 -8.20 5.55 21.71
N THR A 50 -9.49 5.80 21.61
CA THR A 50 -10.50 4.83 22.06
C THR A 50 -10.66 3.70 21.03
N PRO A 51 -11.19 2.52 21.44
CA PRO A 51 -11.48 1.42 20.52
C PRO A 51 -12.35 1.83 19.32
N GLU A 52 -13.33 2.70 19.53
CA GLU A 52 -14.25 3.18 18.50
C GLU A 52 -13.54 4.08 17.48
N GLU A 53 -12.64 4.96 17.95
CA GLU A 53 -11.82 5.79 17.06
C GLU A 53 -10.92 4.93 16.16
N ASP A 54 -10.36 3.84 16.69
CA ASP A 54 -9.49 2.96 15.91
C ASP A 54 -10.26 2.09 14.91
N VAL A 55 -11.48 1.69 15.24
CA VAL A 55 -12.39 1.04 14.29
C VAL A 55 -12.70 1.93 13.08
N SER A 56 -12.62 3.26 13.23
CA SER A 56 -12.64 4.18 12.09
C SER A 56 -11.25 4.44 11.50
N LEU A 57 -10.17 4.42 12.28
CA LEU A 57 -8.82 4.67 11.79
C LEU A 57 -8.27 3.52 10.93
N ALA A 58 -8.27 2.29 11.44
CA ALA A 58 -7.62 1.13 10.84
C ALA A 58 -8.01 0.86 9.37
N PRO A 59 -9.26 1.03 8.92
CA PRO A 59 -9.62 0.90 7.50
C PRO A 59 -8.84 1.83 6.56
N ARG A 60 -8.24 2.93 7.04
CA ARG A 60 -7.43 3.86 6.22
C ARG A 60 -6.06 3.28 5.84
N ILE A 61 -5.73 2.09 6.33
CA ILE A 61 -4.60 1.29 5.83
C ILE A 61 -4.81 0.90 4.36
N CYS A 62 -6.03 0.73 3.86
CA CYS A 62 -6.19 0.46 2.44
C CYS A 62 -7.59 0.75 1.96
N ALA A 63 -7.69 1.39 0.79
CA ALA A 63 -8.96 1.62 0.13
C ALA A 63 -9.53 0.34 -0.53
N ILE A 64 -8.70 -0.66 -0.84
CA ILE A 64 -9.14 -1.93 -1.45
C ILE A 64 -9.59 -2.92 -0.38
N CYS A 65 -8.73 -3.34 0.56
CA CYS A 65 -9.09 -4.26 1.65
C CYS A 65 -9.65 -3.55 2.90
N THR A 66 -10.44 -2.50 2.70
CA THR A 66 -10.97 -1.65 3.76
C THR A 66 -11.87 -2.38 4.76
N LEU A 67 -12.66 -3.35 4.32
CA LEU A 67 -13.56 -4.16 5.15
C LEU A 67 -12.82 -5.29 5.86
N SER A 68 -11.80 -5.89 5.25
CA SER A 68 -10.88 -6.78 5.94
C SER A 68 -10.30 -6.10 7.17
N HIS A 69 -9.72 -4.89 7.01
CA HIS A 69 -9.20 -4.11 8.14
C HIS A 69 -10.27 -3.76 9.16
N LYS A 70 -11.46 -3.31 8.71
CA LYS A 70 -12.61 -3.00 9.59
C LYS A 70 -13.02 -4.21 10.43
N ASN A 71 -13.10 -5.39 9.81
CA ASN A 71 -13.53 -6.61 10.47
C ASN A 71 -12.43 -7.14 11.42
N ALA A 72 -11.16 -7.04 11.02
CA ALA A 72 -10.02 -7.43 11.86
C ALA A 72 -9.97 -6.60 13.15
N VAL A 73 -10.03 -5.26 13.05
CA VAL A 73 -10.03 -4.38 14.23
C VAL A 73 -11.26 -4.63 15.10
N ILE A 74 -12.47 -4.77 14.53
CA ILE A 74 -13.67 -5.04 15.31
C ILE A 74 -13.55 -6.37 16.06
N ARG A 75 -13.11 -7.45 15.40
CA ARG A 75 -12.90 -8.75 16.04
C ARG A 75 -11.87 -8.65 17.16
N ALA A 76 -10.77 -7.93 16.94
CA ALA A 76 -9.74 -7.74 17.96
C ALA A 76 -10.29 -6.99 19.19
N MET A 77 -11.04 -5.91 18.99
CA MET A 77 -11.67 -5.15 20.07
C MET A 77 -12.73 -5.97 20.81
N GLU A 78 -13.58 -6.70 20.09
CA GLU A 78 -14.58 -7.59 20.69
C GLU A 78 -13.93 -8.71 21.52
N ASN A 79 -12.82 -9.28 21.03
CA ASN A 79 -12.04 -10.27 21.78
C ASN A 79 -11.40 -9.65 23.04
N ALA A 80 -10.81 -8.46 22.94
CA ALA A 80 -10.22 -7.75 24.08
C ALA A 80 -11.24 -7.41 25.16
N LEU A 81 -12.44 -7.01 24.73
CA LEU A 81 -13.53 -6.62 25.61
C LEU A 81 -14.41 -7.83 26.02
N GLY A 82 -14.16 -9.03 25.49
CA GLY A 82 -14.93 -10.24 25.77
C GLY A 82 -16.39 -10.16 25.33
N LEU A 83 -16.67 -9.48 24.21
CA LEU A 83 -18.01 -9.41 23.62
C LEU A 83 -18.29 -10.63 22.76
N GLN A 84 -19.57 -11.01 22.75
CA GLN A 84 -20.14 -11.94 21.79
C GLN A 84 -21.27 -11.22 21.05
N VAL A 85 -21.31 -11.34 19.74
CA VAL A 85 -22.32 -10.70 18.89
C VAL A 85 -23.35 -11.71 18.40
N PRO A 86 -24.61 -11.29 18.15
CA PRO A 86 -25.64 -12.18 17.60
C PRO A 86 -25.24 -12.75 16.23
N ALA A 87 -25.72 -13.95 15.91
CA ALA A 87 -25.40 -14.65 14.66
C ALA A 87 -25.67 -13.80 13.40
N LYS A 88 -26.77 -13.03 13.37
CA LYS A 88 -27.09 -12.11 12.26
C LYS A 88 -25.98 -11.08 12.00
N VAL A 89 -25.30 -10.59 13.04
CA VAL A 89 -24.17 -9.66 12.91
C VAL A 89 -22.99 -10.36 12.23
N THR A 90 -22.63 -11.56 12.68
CA THR A 90 -21.56 -12.36 12.08
C THR A 90 -21.84 -12.66 10.61
N LEU A 91 -23.07 -13.06 10.27
CA LEU A 91 -23.47 -13.35 8.89
C LEU A 91 -23.43 -12.11 7.98
N LEU A 92 -23.82 -10.93 8.49
CA LEU A 92 -23.71 -9.67 7.73
C LEU A 92 -22.25 -9.25 7.53
N ARG A 93 -21.38 -9.50 8.52
CA ARG A 93 -19.94 -9.33 8.37
C ARG A 93 -19.35 -10.32 7.36
N GLU A 94 -19.97 -11.48 7.17
CA GLU A 94 -19.59 -12.44 6.12
C GLU A 94 -19.93 -11.86 4.75
N LEU A 95 -21.20 -11.47 4.59
CA LEU A 95 -21.69 -10.93 3.33
C LEU A 95 -20.90 -9.71 2.86
N MET A 96 -20.52 -8.79 3.77
CA MET A 96 -19.69 -7.63 3.39
C MET A 96 -18.29 -8.06 2.94
N HIS A 97 -17.73 -9.12 3.55
CA HIS A 97 -16.41 -9.64 3.23
C HIS A 97 -16.41 -10.37 1.87
N LEU A 98 -17.47 -11.14 1.57
CA LEU A 98 -17.68 -11.74 0.24
C LEU A 98 -17.74 -10.66 -0.86
N GLY A 99 -18.38 -9.53 -0.58
CA GLY A 99 -18.41 -8.37 -1.49
C GLY A 99 -17.02 -7.81 -1.79
N GLU A 100 -16.16 -7.67 -0.77
CA GLU A 100 -14.78 -7.21 -0.93
C GLU A 100 -13.91 -8.21 -1.70
N PHE A 101 -14.08 -9.52 -1.47
CA PHE A 101 -13.36 -10.55 -2.22
C PHE A 101 -13.71 -10.52 -3.71
N ILE A 102 -15.00 -10.38 -4.05
CA ILE A 102 -15.43 -10.23 -5.45
C ILE A 102 -14.83 -8.97 -6.07
N GLU A 103 -14.90 -7.83 -5.37
CA GLU A 103 -14.35 -6.55 -5.81
C GLU A 103 -12.85 -6.65 -6.10
N SER A 104 -12.09 -7.17 -5.15
CA SER A 104 -10.64 -7.22 -5.20
C SER A 104 -10.14 -8.25 -6.20
N HIS A 105 -10.64 -9.48 -6.16
CA HIS A 105 -10.16 -10.55 -7.04
C HIS A 105 -10.52 -10.27 -8.49
N SER A 106 -11.73 -9.76 -8.77
CA SER A 106 -12.10 -9.42 -10.15
C SER A 106 -11.24 -8.30 -10.73
N LEU A 107 -10.89 -7.30 -9.91
CA LEU A 107 -9.95 -6.24 -10.28
C LEU A 107 -8.56 -6.82 -10.56
N HIS A 108 -7.99 -7.56 -9.60
CA HIS A 108 -6.66 -8.11 -9.74
C HIS A 108 -6.54 -9.02 -10.97
N LEU A 109 -7.42 -10.01 -11.09
CA LEU A 109 -7.35 -11.02 -12.14
C LEU A 109 -7.45 -10.42 -13.53
N TYR A 110 -8.43 -9.56 -13.81
CA TYR A 110 -8.65 -9.06 -15.15
C TYR A 110 -7.85 -7.80 -15.49
N TYR A 111 -7.65 -6.89 -14.53
CA TYR A 111 -6.99 -5.62 -14.82
C TYR A 111 -5.49 -5.64 -14.59
N LEU A 112 -5.03 -6.45 -13.62
CA LEU A 112 -3.63 -6.45 -13.19
C LEU A 112 -2.88 -7.66 -13.75
N ALA A 113 -3.45 -8.87 -13.65
CA ALA A 113 -2.78 -10.11 -14.00
C ALA A 113 -3.00 -10.57 -15.45
N LEU A 114 -4.24 -10.65 -15.94
CA LEU A 114 -4.57 -11.19 -17.27
C LEU A 114 -3.77 -10.56 -18.42
N PRO A 115 -3.50 -9.24 -18.46
CA PRO A 115 -2.71 -8.65 -19.53
C PRO A 115 -1.34 -9.31 -19.73
N ASP A 116 -0.69 -9.78 -18.66
CA ASP A 116 0.59 -10.49 -18.77
C ASP A 116 0.47 -11.80 -19.55
N TYR A 117 -0.62 -12.55 -19.33
CA TYR A 117 -0.82 -13.87 -19.93
C TYR A 117 -1.32 -13.82 -21.37
N VAL A 118 -1.97 -12.72 -21.77
CA VAL A 118 -2.48 -12.52 -23.13
C VAL A 118 -1.62 -11.58 -23.98
N GLY A 119 -0.49 -11.10 -23.45
CA GLY A 119 0.49 -10.29 -24.18
C GLY A 119 0.08 -8.83 -24.39
N PHE A 120 -0.58 -8.22 -23.40
CA PHE A 120 -0.98 -6.81 -23.43
C PHE A 120 -0.29 -6.01 -22.31
N PRO A 121 0.07 -4.74 -22.56
CA PRO A 121 0.73 -3.91 -21.54
C PRO A 121 -0.19 -3.56 -20.37
N ASN A 122 -1.50 -3.49 -20.61
CA ASN A 122 -2.53 -3.18 -19.62
C ASN A 122 -3.93 -3.57 -20.12
N ALA A 123 -4.91 -3.53 -19.21
CA ALA A 123 -6.29 -3.88 -19.49
C ALA A 123 -6.98 -2.97 -20.51
N ILE A 124 -6.58 -1.70 -20.62
CA ILE A 124 -7.17 -0.74 -21.58
C ILE A 124 -6.79 -1.14 -23.01
N ALA A 125 -5.51 -1.46 -23.25
CA ALA A 125 -5.04 -2.00 -24.52
C ALA A 125 -5.73 -3.34 -24.84
N MET A 126 -5.91 -4.18 -23.81
CA MET A 126 -6.56 -5.49 -23.91
C MET A 126 -8.04 -5.37 -24.32
N ALA A 127 -8.73 -4.30 -23.92
CA ALA A 127 -10.16 -4.09 -24.17
C ALA A 127 -10.53 -4.06 -25.66
N SER A 128 -9.58 -3.70 -26.54
CA SER A 128 -9.80 -3.72 -28.00
C SER A 128 -10.05 -5.14 -28.55
N ARG A 129 -9.45 -6.16 -27.91
CA ARG A 129 -9.53 -7.57 -28.32
C ARG A 129 -10.37 -8.43 -27.39
N PHE A 130 -10.42 -8.08 -26.11
CA PHE A 130 -11.14 -8.79 -25.04
C PHE A 130 -12.15 -7.87 -24.32
N PRO A 131 -13.07 -7.20 -25.05
CA PRO A 131 -14.00 -6.23 -24.45
C PRO A 131 -14.97 -6.89 -23.46
N PHE A 132 -15.31 -8.17 -23.69
CA PHE A 132 -16.24 -8.91 -22.86
C PHE A 132 -15.63 -9.22 -21.48
N GLU A 133 -14.39 -9.71 -21.46
CA GLU A 133 -13.62 -10.01 -20.25
C GLU A 133 -13.45 -8.76 -19.38
N VAL A 134 -13.02 -7.65 -20.01
CA VAL A 134 -12.85 -6.36 -19.33
C VAL A 134 -14.19 -5.86 -18.75
N LYS A 135 -15.30 -5.99 -19.50
CA LYS A 135 -16.62 -5.58 -19.03
C LYS A 135 -17.11 -6.44 -17.86
N ILE A 136 -16.97 -7.76 -17.94
CA ILE A 136 -17.37 -8.66 -16.85
C ILE A 136 -16.66 -8.30 -15.56
N ALA A 137 -15.35 -8.03 -15.63
CA ALA A 137 -14.57 -7.64 -14.47
C ALA A 137 -15.13 -6.39 -13.79
N LEU A 138 -15.48 -5.36 -14.56
CA LEU A 138 -16.10 -4.14 -14.03
C LEU A 138 -17.48 -4.39 -13.42
N GLU A 139 -18.30 -5.24 -14.04
CA GLU A 139 -19.63 -5.59 -13.53
C GLU A 139 -19.54 -6.38 -12.22
N MET A 140 -18.62 -7.35 -12.12
CA MET A 140 -18.34 -8.07 -10.86
C MET A 140 -17.81 -7.12 -9.79
N LYS A 141 -16.85 -6.25 -10.15
CA LYS A 141 -16.34 -5.22 -9.25
C LYS A 141 -17.43 -4.29 -8.75
N GLN A 142 -18.32 -3.84 -9.64
CA GLN A 142 -19.46 -2.99 -9.27
C GLN A 142 -20.45 -3.72 -8.37
N PHE A 143 -20.67 -5.01 -8.58
CA PHE A 143 -21.50 -5.84 -7.71
C PHE A 143 -20.89 -5.99 -6.31
N GLY A 144 -19.60 -6.30 -6.20
CA GLY A 144 -18.87 -6.31 -4.92
C GLY A 144 -18.98 -4.97 -4.18
N ASN A 145 -18.69 -3.87 -4.88
CA ASN A 145 -18.87 -2.51 -4.36
C ASN A 145 -20.31 -2.23 -3.88
N HIS A 146 -21.32 -2.75 -4.57
CA HIS A 146 -22.72 -2.57 -4.17
C HIS A 146 -23.02 -3.26 -2.83
N ILE A 147 -22.58 -4.51 -2.67
CA ILE A 147 -22.70 -5.26 -1.41
C ILE A 147 -22.01 -4.49 -0.27
N MET A 148 -20.76 -4.08 -0.51
CA MET A 148 -19.99 -3.30 0.46
C MET A 148 -20.76 -2.03 0.84
N LYS A 149 -21.22 -1.24 -0.12
CA LYS A 149 -21.97 0.01 0.13
C LYS A 149 -23.25 -0.22 0.95
N VAL A 150 -24.03 -1.26 0.65
CA VAL A 150 -25.27 -1.59 1.38
C VAL A 150 -24.97 -1.88 2.85
N LEU A 151 -23.89 -2.62 3.14
CA LEU A 151 -23.59 -3.09 4.49
C LEU A 151 -22.72 -2.14 5.29
N SER A 152 -21.83 -1.39 4.66
CA SER A 152 -20.89 -0.49 5.34
C SER A 152 -21.27 0.98 5.23
N GLY A 153 -22.26 1.32 4.39
CA GLY A 153 -22.66 2.68 4.04
C GLY A 153 -21.84 3.30 2.90
N ARG A 154 -20.59 2.87 2.71
CA ARG A 154 -19.68 3.32 1.62
C ARG A 154 -18.81 2.17 1.17
N PHE A 155 -18.67 1.97 -0.14
CA PHE A 155 -17.81 0.91 -0.66
C PHE A 155 -16.32 1.11 -0.31
N ILE A 156 -15.89 2.34 0.00
CA ILE A 156 -14.56 2.63 0.57
C ILE A 156 -14.74 3.28 1.93
N HIS A 157 -14.05 2.75 2.95
CA HIS A 157 -13.99 3.31 4.31
C HIS A 157 -15.37 3.59 4.92
N GLY A 158 -16.30 2.64 4.78
CA GLY A 158 -17.61 2.69 5.42
C GLY A 158 -17.55 2.60 6.94
N GLU A 159 -18.49 3.26 7.63
CA GLU A 159 -18.51 3.38 9.09
C GLU A 159 -19.63 2.57 9.77
N ASN A 160 -20.52 1.95 8.99
CA ASN A 160 -21.69 1.27 9.54
C ASN A 160 -21.38 0.06 10.46
N PRO A 161 -20.38 -0.80 10.18
CA PRO A 161 -19.99 -1.87 11.08
C PRO A 161 -19.26 -1.27 12.27
N VAL A 162 -19.69 -1.61 13.49
CA VAL A 162 -19.13 -1.10 14.74
C VAL A 162 -18.86 -2.25 15.72
N ILE A 163 -18.18 -1.94 16.83
CA ILE A 163 -18.03 -2.89 17.94
C ILE A 163 -19.42 -3.27 18.43
N GLY A 164 -19.70 -4.57 18.53
CA GLY A 164 -20.97 -5.07 19.05
C GLY A 164 -22.13 -5.10 18.05
N GLY A 165 -21.98 -4.65 16.80
CA GLY A 165 -23.07 -4.71 15.82
C GLY A 165 -22.92 -3.83 14.58
N PHE A 166 -24.06 -3.32 14.09
CA PHE A 166 -24.17 -2.39 12.98
C PHE A 166 -25.02 -1.19 13.37
N GLY A 167 -24.72 -0.02 12.82
CA GLY A 167 -25.55 1.18 13.01
C GLY A 167 -26.91 1.10 12.30
N ARG A 168 -26.93 0.55 11.08
CA ARG A 168 -28.11 0.26 10.27
C ARG A 168 -28.00 -1.13 9.66
N TYR A 169 -29.10 -1.86 9.64
CA TYR A 169 -29.23 -3.14 8.98
C TYR A 169 -29.77 -2.99 7.55
N PRO A 170 -29.38 -3.87 6.60
CA PRO A 170 -29.96 -3.87 5.27
C PRO A 170 -31.42 -4.34 5.30
N THR A 171 -32.23 -3.78 4.42
CA THR A 171 -33.61 -4.19 4.24
C THR A 171 -33.70 -5.56 3.58
N ARG A 172 -34.84 -6.24 3.75
CA ARG A 172 -35.11 -7.52 3.06
C ARG A 172 -35.04 -7.39 1.54
N GLU A 173 -35.50 -6.28 0.96
CA GLU A 173 -35.41 -6.05 -0.49
C GLU A 173 -33.96 -5.92 -0.96
N GLU A 174 -33.12 -5.18 -0.25
CA GLU A 174 -31.69 -5.05 -0.57
C GLU A 174 -30.99 -6.42 -0.54
N LEU A 175 -31.28 -7.24 0.48
CA LEU A 175 -30.74 -8.60 0.57
C LEU A 175 -31.22 -9.49 -0.58
N LEU A 176 -32.52 -9.50 -0.88
CA LEU A 176 -33.07 -10.31 -1.97
C LEU A 176 -32.54 -9.87 -3.34
N PHE A 177 -32.30 -8.57 -3.54
CA PHE A 177 -31.66 -8.05 -4.74
C PHE A 177 -30.23 -8.59 -4.89
N ILE A 178 -29.41 -8.52 -3.83
CA ILE A 178 -28.05 -9.07 -3.83
C ILE A 178 -28.08 -10.56 -4.16
N LYS A 179 -28.95 -11.32 -3.50
CA LYS A 179 -29.13 -12.77 -3.76
C LYS A 179 -29.46 -13.05 -5.23
N ALA A 180 -30.47 -12.38 -5.78
CA ALA A 180 -30.88 -12.59 -7.17
C ALA A 180 -29.77 -12.23 -8.16
N ARG A 181 -29.03 -11.14 -7.90
CA ARG A 181 -27.91 -10.73 -8.75
C ARG A 181 -26.75 -11.73 -8.69
N ALA A 182 -26.39 -12.25 -7.51
CA ALA A 182 -25.35 -13.27 -7.39
C ALA A 182 -25.66 -14.51 -8.26
N ILE A 183 -26.91 -15.00 -8.21
CA ILE A 183 -27.36 -16.12 -9.03
C ILE A 183 -27.26 -15.79 -10.53
N GLN A 184 -27.64 -14.57 -10.94
CA GLN A 184 -27.55 -14.13 -12.34
C GLN A 184 -26.10 -14.06 -12.86
N PHE A 185 -25.12 -13.80 -11.99
CA PHE A 185 -23.71 -13.72 -12.37
C PHE A 185 -23.04 -15.09 -12.58
N MET A 186 -23.61 -16.17 -12.03
CA MET A 186 -22.98 -17.51 -12.05
C MET A 186 -22.45 -17.95 -13.43
N PRO A 187 -23.17 -17.78 -14.56
CA PRO A 187 -22.64 -18.15 -15.88
C PRO A 187 -21.35 -17.42 -16.25
N PHE A 188 -21.19 -16.16 -15.82
CA PHE A 188 -19.97 -15.39 -16.03
C PHE A 188 -18.85 -15.85 -15.10
N VAL A 189 -19.18 -16.15 -13.84
CA VAL A 189 -18.23 -16.66 -12.85
C VAL A 189 -17.65 -18.00 -13.27
N HIS A 190 -18.46 -18.89 -13.87
CA HIS A 190 -17.98 -20.11 -14.51
C HIS A 190 -16.96 -19.82 -15.61
N LYS A 191 -17.25 -18.88 -16.51
CA LYS A 191 -16.31 -18.49 -17.57
C LYS A 191 -15.03 -17.89 -17.01
N THR A 192 -15.11 -17.07 -15.97
CA THR A 192 -13.95 -16.51 -15.28
C THR A 192 -13.09 -17.63 -14.72
N THR A 193 -13.69 -18.56 -13.97
CA THR A 193 -12.97 -19.67 -13.35
C THR A 193 -12.33 -20.58 -14.39
N GLU A 194 -13.07 -20.95 -15.44
CA GLU A 194 -12.57 -21.77 -16.54
C GLU A 194 -11.39 -21.07 -17.26
N LEU A 195 -11.52 -19.78 -17.54
CA LEU A 195 -10.47 -18.98 -18.20
C LEU A 195 -9.18 -19.04 -17.38
N PHE A 196 -9.21 -18.59 -16.13
CA PHE A 196 -8.00 -18.50 -15.31
C PHE A 196 -7.42 -19.88 -14.99
N CYS A 197 -8.25 -20.90 -14.72
CA CYS A 197 -7.73 -22.25 -14.47
C CYS A 197 -7.12 -22.92 -15.72
N SER A 198 -7.47 -22.45 -16.92
CA SER A 198 -6.99 -23.00 -18.19
C SER A 198 -5.91 -22.15 -18.87
N LEU A 199 -5.50 -21.03 -18.26
CA LEU A 199 -4.44 -20.19 -18.82
C LEU A 199 -3.12 -20.96 -18.93
N PRO A 200 -2.33 -20.73 -20.00
CA PRO A 200 -1.01 -21.33 -20.14
C PRO A 200 -0.01 -20.62 -19.20
N TYR A 201 -0.06 -20.92 -17.91
CA TYR A 201 0.88 -20.40 -16.93
C TYR A 201 2.30 -20.79 -17.31
N PRO A 202 3.23 -19.83 -17.43
CA PRO A 202 4.59 -20.14 -17.83
C PRO A 202 5.31 -20.89 -16.71
N ASP A 203 6.20 -21.79 -17.11
CA ASP A 203 7.01 -22.52 -16.13
C ASP A 203 7.96 -21.56 -15.43
N ILE A 204 7.80 -21.45 -14.11
CA ILE A 204 8.78 -20.86 -13.19
C ILE A 204 9.44 -21.96 -12.37
N PRO A 205 10.60 -21.70 -11.72
CA PRO A 205 11.15 -22.65 -10.76
C PRO A 205 10.11 -23.05 -9.73
N GLU A 206 10.01 -24.36 -9.51
CA GLU A 206 9.07 -24.96 -8.56
C GLU A 206 9.83 -25.40 -7.32
N ASP A 207 9.37 -24.94 -6.17
CA ASP A 207 10.00 -25.25 -4.89
C ASP A 207 8.91 -25.43 -3.82
N ASP A 208 9.23 -26.14 -2.75
CA ASP A 208 8.28 -26.39 -1.67
C ASP A 208 7.99 -25.08 -0.92
N THR A 209 6.71 -24.86 -0.63
CA THR A 209 6.21 -23.62 -0.01
C THR A 209 5.38 -23.94 1.21
N ILE A 210 5.64 -23.21 2.31
CA ILE A 210 4.81 -23.26 3.50
C ILE A 210 3.62 -22.33 3.27
N PHE A 211 2.41 -22.79 3.58
CA PHE A 211 1.19 -22.00 3.45
C PHE A 211 0.59 -21.74 4.83
N ALA A 212 -0.03 -20.58 5.02
CA ALA A 212 -0.79 -20.27 6.22
C ALA A 212 -2.11 -19.55 5.88
N CYS A 213 -3.18 -19.86 6.61
CA CYS A 213 -4.46 -19.18 6.55
C CYS A 213 -5.23 -19.32 7.88
N CYS A 214 -6.34 -18.60 8.03
CA CYS A 214 -7.30 -18.80 9.12
C CYS A 214 -7.89 -20.22 9.05
N GLU A 215 -8.12 -20.82 10.21
CA GLU A 215 -8.94 -22.02 10.39
C GLU A 215 -10.36 -21.60 10.79
N PRO A 216 -11.37 -21.80 9.92
CA PRO A 216 -12.75 -21.39 10.21
C PRO A 216 -13.40 -22.11 11.40
N GLY A 217 -12.91 -23.29 11.78
CA GLY A 217 -13.37 -24.02 12.96
C GLY A 217 -14.69 -24.78 12.81
N ASN A 218 -15.44 -24.54 11.73
CA ASN A 218 -16.69 -25.26 11.40
C ASN A 218 -16.48 -26.46 10.46
N GLY A 219 -15.24 -26.73 10.03
CA GLY A 219 -14.93 -27.81 9.08
C GLY A 219 -15.26 -27.47 7.62
N GLU A 220 -15.63 -26.23 7.31
CA GLU A 220 -15.93 -25.74 5.97
C GLU A 220 -14.84 -24.78 5.47
N TYR A 221 -14.95 -24.33 4.22
CA TYR A 221 -14.16 -23.20 3.71
C TYR A 221 -14.67 -21.90 4.34
N GLY A 222 -13.78 -20.97 4.66
CA GLY A 222 -14.16 -19.72 5.32
C GLY A 222 -13.06 -18.67 5.28
N LEU A 223 -13.43 -17.42 5.59
CA LEU A 223 -12.59 -16.23 5.42
C LEU A 223 -12.21 -15.56 6.75
N TRP A 224 -12.32 -16.28 7.86
CA TRP A 224 -11.85 -15.87 9.17
C TRP A 224 -11.82 -17.07 10.11
N GLY A 225 -11.24 -16.88 11.29
CA GLY A 225 -11.18 -17.90 12.34
C GLY A 225 -10.62 -17.34 13.64
N ASP A 226 -10.39 -18.24 14.60
CA ASP A 226 -9.69 -17.95 15.85
C ASP A 226 -8.36 -18.71 15.99
N GLU A 227 -8.04 -19.54 14.99
CA GLU A 227 -6.78 -20.23 14.84
C GLU A 227 -6.22 -19.97 13.44
N ILE A 228 -4.90 -20.13 13.31
CA ILE A 228 -4.16 -20.12 12.06
C ILE A 228 -3.76 -21.57 11.76
N LEU A 229 -4.10 -22.05 10.57
CA LEU A 229 -3.66 -23.33 10.03
C LEU A 229 -2.41 -23.13 9.19
N VAL A 230 -1.36 -23.90 9.47
CA VAL A 230 -0.12 -23.94 8.69
C VAL A 230 -0.02 -25.26 7.94
N SER A 231 0.54 -25.27 6.73
CA SER A 231 0.68 -26.49 5.90
C SER A 231 1.55 -27.59 6.51
N THR A 232 2.28 -27.29 7.59
CA THR A 232 2.98 -28.26 8.43
C THR A 232 2.05 -29.10 9.31
N GLY A 233 0.76 -28.75 9.37
CA GLY A 233 -0.24 -29.34 10.25
C GLY A 233 -0.38 -28.61 11.59
N GLU A 234 0.44 -27.60 11.87
CA GLU A 234 0.36 -26.81 13.09
C GLU A 234 -0.88 -25.91 13.08
N LYS A 235 -1.56 -25.84 14.22
CA LYS A 235 -2.62 -24.86 14.51
C LYS A 235 -2.12 -23.90 15.58
N ILE A 236 -2.19 -22.60 15.29
CA ILE A 236 -1.71 -21.53 16.17
C ILE A 236 -2.92 -20.70 16.59
N TYR A 237 -3.19 -20.61 17.89
CA TYR A 237 -4.27 -19.77 18.39
C TYR A 237 -3.98 -18.29 18.14
N ARG A 238 -5.01 -17.47 17.89
CA ARG A 238 -4.89 -16.06 17.50
C ARG A 238 -3.98 -15.20 18.38
N ASP A 239 -3.95 -15.44 19.69
CA ASP A 239 -3.12 -14.64 20.61
C ASP A 239 -1.65 -15.07 20.59
N ASP A 240 -1.34 -16.21 19.96
CA ASP A 240 0.01 -16.74 19.76
C ASP A 240 0.54 -16.50 18.33
N TYR A 241 -0.09 -15.59 17.57
CA TYR A 241 0.31 -15.26 16.20
C TYR A 241 1.81 -14.96 15.98
N PRO A 242 2.59 -14.42 16.94
CA PRO A 242 4.02 -14.20 16.72
C PRO A 242 4.81 -15.49 16.45
N ARG A 243 4.26 -16.66 16.80
CA ARG A 243 4.83 -17.96 16.43
C ARG A 243 4.84 -18.20 14.92
N LEU A 244 3.87 -17.64 14.20
CA LEU A 244 3.84 -17.65 12.74
C LEU A 244 4.74 -16.55 12.15
N THR A 245 4.43 -15.31 12.53
CA THR A 245 4.88 -14.13 11.79
C THR A 245 6.34 -13.83 12.08
N ASN A 246 6.71 -13.80 13.37
CA ASN A 246 8.06 -13.51 13.86
C ASN A 246 8.70 -12.34 13.08
N GLU A 247 8.03 -11.18 13.09
CA GLU A 247 8.39 -10.07 12.22
C GLU A 247 9.79 -9.51 12.51
N PHE A 248 10.53 -9.19 11.45
CA PHE A 248 11.85 -8.55 11.54
C PHE A 248 12.02 -7.44 10.50
N LEU A 249 13.03 -6.60 10.70
CA LEU A 249 13.32 -5.45 9.86
C LEU A 249 14.42 -5.78 8.84
N VAL A 250 14.30 -5.20 7.66
CA VAL A 250 15.34 -5.22 6.62
C VAL A 250 15.72 -3.78 6.24
N PRO A 251 16.99 -3.51 5.91
CA PRO A 251 17.46 -2.14 5.67
C PRO A 251 16.98 -1.55 4.32
N HIS A 252 16.47 -2.37 3.40
CA HIS A 252 16.13 -1.98 2.03
C HIS A 252 14.64 -1.75 1.78
N SER A 253 13.77 -1.83 2.79
CA SER A 253 12.31 -1.72 2.61
C SER A 253 11.66 -1.07 3.82
N THR A 254 10.58 -0.31 3.61
CA THR A 254 9.77 0.25 4.70
C THR A 254 8.77 -0.74 5.30
N ALA A 255 8.71 -1.96 4.75
CA ALA A 255 7.90 -3.04 5.29
C ALA A 255 8.72 -3.98 6.18
N LYS A 256 8.09 -4.44 7.27
CA LYS A 256 8.57 -5.58 8.04
C LYS A 256 8.51 -6.86 7.19
N ARG A 257 9.25 -7.89 7.61
CA ARG A 257 9.30 -9.22 6.97
C ARG A 257 8.86 -10.28 7.96
N SER A 258 8.28 -11.37 7.48
CA SER A 258 7.86 -12.50 8.32
C SER A 258 8.56 -13.79 7.92
N ARG A 259 8.87 -14.64 8.91
CA ARG A 259 9.40 -16.00 8.69
C ARG A 259 8.87 -16.96 9.76
N TYR A 260 8.35 -18.08 9.29
CA TYR A 260 7.90 -19.16 10.15
C TYR A 260 9.02 -20.16 10.40
N GLN A 261 9.47 -20.27 11.66
CA GLN A 261 10.57 -21.17 12.05
C GLN A 261 11.83 -21.00 11.19
N GLY A 262 12.15 -19.75 10.85
CA GLY A 262 13.30 -19.38 10.01
C GLY A 262 13.12 -19.60 8.51
N LYS A 263 11.96 -20.11 8.06
CA LYS A 263 11.60 -20.32 6.66
C LYS A 263 10.60 -19.28 6.17
N THR A 264 10.60 -19.04 4.88
CA THR A 264 9.60 -18.21 4.21
C THR A 264 8.26 -18.97 4.10
N TYR A 265 7.16 -18.23 4.00
CA TYR A 265 5.82 -18.80 3.85
C TYR A 265 4.92 -17.87 3.04
N THR A 266 3.82 -18.42 2.54
CA THR A 266 2.83 -17.73 1.71
C THR A 266 1.47 -17.71 2.39
N VAL A 267 0.80 -16.57 2.27
CA VAL A 267 -0.61 -16.36 2.59
C VAL A 267 -1.35 -15.89 1.33
N GLY A 268 -2.68 -16.06 1.28
CA GLY A 268 -3.50 -15.66 0.14
C GLY A 268 -4.41 -16.76 -0.39
N ALA A 269 -4.99 -16.54 -1.56
CA ALA A 269 -5.94 -17.48 -2.16
C ALA A 269 -5.33 -18.86 -2.38
N GLN A 270 -4.09 -18.94 -2.86
CA GLN A 270 -3.36 -20.19 -3.04
C GLN A 270 -3.16 -20.92 -1.72
N ALA A 271 -2.81 -20.19 -0.65
CA ALA A 271 -2.65 -20.78 0.67
C ALA A 271 -3.97 -21.39 1.17
N ARG A 272 -5.08 -20.65 1.03
CA ARG A 272 -6.41 -21.12 1.43
C ARG A 272 -6.89 -22.30 0.58
N ILE A 273 -6.71 -22.27 -0.75
CA ILE A 273 -7.06 -23.41 -1.62
C ILE A 273 -6.21 -24.64 -1.29
N ASN A 274 -4.91 -24.50 -1.05
CA ASN A 274 -4.03 -25.62 -0.69
C ASN A 274 -4.38 -26.24 0.67
N LEU A 275 -4.82 -25.44 1.65
CA LEU A 275 -5.10 -25.88 3.01
C LEU A 275 -6.56 -26.31 3.24
N LEU A 276 -7.49 -25.63 2.58
CA LEU A 276 -8.93 -25.73 2.81
C LEU A 276 -9.72 -26.18 1.57
N GLY A 277 -9.09 -26.36 0.41
CA GLY A 277 -9.77 -26.65 -0.86
C GLY A 277 -10.69 -27.88 -0.83
N GLU A 278 -10.32 -28.93 -0.09
CA GLU A 278 -11.16 -30.13 0.13
C GLU A 278 -12.45 -29.84 0.93
N ARG A 279 -12.53 -28.68 1.58
CA ARG A 279 -13.68 -28.20 2.34
C ARG A 279 -14.62 -27.32 1.51
N LEU A 280 -14.27 -27.03 0.26
CA LEU A 280 -15.17 -26.38 -0.69
C LEU A 280 -16.39 -27.29 -0.97
N ARG A 281 -17.50 -26.66 -1.38
CA ARG A 281 -18.74 -27.31 -1.79
C ARG A 281 -19.21 -26.71 -3.12
N GLY A 282 -20.22 -27.30 -3.73
CA GLY A 282 -20.88 -26.75 -4.92
C GLY A 282 -20.02 -26.77 -6.18
N GLU A 283 -20.16 -25.75 -7.02
CA GLU A 283 -19.39 -25.53 -8.24
C GLU A 283 -17.93 -25.15 -7.94
N ALA A 284 -17.64 -24.43 -6.85
CA ALA A 284 -16.27 -24.15 -6.42
C ALA A 284 -15.49 -25.46 -6.15
N GLU A 285 -16.11 -26.43 -5.47
CA GLU A 285 -15.53 -27.78 -5.29
C GLU A 285 -15.30 -28.49 -6.62
N ARG A 286 -16.26 -28.41 -7.56
CA ARG A 286 -16.12 -29.04 -8.88
C ARG A 286 -14.97 -28.44 -9.68
N MET A 287 -14.83 -27.10 -9.67
CA MET A 287 -13.74 -26.41 -10.34
C MET A 287 -12.39 -26.75 -9.68
N PHE A 288 -12.33 -26.74 -8.34
CA PHE A 288 -11.16 -27.18 -7.60
C PHE A 288 -10.73 -28.59 -8.00
N ARG A 289 -11.62 -29.58 -7.90
CA ARG A 289 -11.29 -30.98 -8.25
C ARG A 289 -10.89 -31.18 -9.70
N ARG A 290 -11.40 -30.35 -10.61
CA ARG A 290 -11.10 -30.45 -12.05
C ARG A 290 -9.71 -29.91 -12.39
N PHE A 291 -9.28 -28.81 -11.76
CA PHE A 291 -8.07 -28.08 -12.18
C PHE A 291 -6.91 -28.17 -11.19
N TYR A 292 -7.18 -28.46 -9.93
CA TYR A 292 -6.15 -28.55 -8.91
C TYR A 292 -5.19 -29.70 -9.18
N HIS A 293 -3.90 -29.43 -9.03
CA HIS A 293 -2.83 -30.42 -9.12
C HIS A 293 -1.61 -29.99 -8.32
N GLU A 294 -0.66 -30.90 -8.07
CA GLU A 294 0.47 -30.69 -7.15
C GLU A 294 1.32 -29.44 -7.43
N ARG A 295 1.46 -28.99 -8.68
CA ARG A 295 2.19 -27.74 -8.97
C ARG A 295 1.61 -26.49 -8.27
N TRP A 296 0.33 -26.50 -7.89
CA TRP A 296 -0.29 -25.42 -7.10
C TRP A 296 0.34 -25.27 -5.72
N LYS A 297 1.10 -26.25 -5.23
CA LYS A 297 1.86 -26.13 -3.97
C LYS A 297 3.25 -25.54 -4.17
N ARG A 298 3.71 -25.41 -5.41
CA ARG A 298 5.12 -25.14 -5.74
C ARG A 298 5.36 -23.97 -6.67
N ASN A 299 4.31 -23.37 -7.23
CA ASN A 299 4.39 -22.28 -8.19
C ASN A 299 3.42 -21.14 -7.82
N PRO A 300 3.91 -19.92 -7.49
CA PRO A 300 3.07 -18.81 -7.04
C PRO A 300 2.09 -18.28 -8.08
N LEU A 301 2.28 -18.58 -9.37
CA LEU A 301 1.33 -18.15 -10.40
C LEU A 301 -0.06 -18.79 -10.23
N PHE A 302 -0.15 -19.90 -9.49
CA PHE A 302 -1.41 -20.55 -9.12
C PHE A 302 -2.21 -19.80 -8.05
N GLN A 303 -1.73 -18.66 -7.55
CA GLN A 303 -2.58 -17.70 -6.83
C GLN A 303 -3.72 -17.19 -7.73
N ASN A 304 -3.48 -16.92 -9.00
CA ASN A 304 -4.49 -16.38 -9.91
C ASN A 304 -5.70 -17.32 -10.14
N PRO A 305 -5.52 -18.61 -10.50
CA PRO A 305 -6.64 -19.53 -10.60
C PRO A 305 -7.26 -19.84 -9.23
N ALA A 306 -6.49 -19.80 -8.13
CA ALA A 306 -7.05 -19.91 -6.78
C ALA A 306 -8.01 -18.75 -6.47
N GLN A 307 -7.65 -17.50 -6.78
CA GLN A 307 -8.55 -16.35 -6.65
C GLN A 307 -9.82 -16.50 -7.51
N ALA A 308 -9.70 -17.09 -8.70
CA ALA A 308 -10.86 -17.33 -9.56
C ALA A 308 -11.83 -18.36 -8.94
N ILE A 309 -11.31 -19.42 -8.32
CA ILE A 309 -12.12 -20.36 -7.52
C ILE A 309 -12.74 -19.66 -6.30
N GLU A 310 -12.04 -18.73 -5.66
CA GLU A 310 -12.62 -17.95 -4.56
C GLU A 310 -13.73 -17.00 -5.00
N ILE A 311 -13.67 -16.44 -6.21
CA ILE A 311 -14.80 -15.70 -6.79
C ILE A 311 -16.00 -16.65 -6.91
N MET A 312 -15.81 -17.87 -7.43
CA MET A 312 -16.87 -18.89 -7.48
C MET A 312 -17.46 -19.14 -6.09
N TYR A 313 -16.62 -19.44 -5.11
CA TYR A 313 -17.04 -19.64 -3.72
C TYR A 313 -17.86 -18.45 -3.19
N CYS A 314 -17.43 -17.21 -3.45
CA CYS A 314 -18.15 -16.02 -2.98
C CYS A 314 -19.55 -15.92 -3.60
N PHE A 315 -19.69 -16.13 -4.91
CA PHE A 315 -20.98 -16.06 -5.59
C PHE A 315 -21.93 -17.19 -5.17
N GLU A 316 -21.41 -18.37 -4.84
CA GLU A 316 -22.19 -19.47 -4.29
C GLU A 316 -22.61 -19.25 -2.84
N ARG A 317 -21.72 -18.70 -2.01
CA ARG A 317 -21.98 -18.45 -0.59
C ARG A 317 -22.96 -17.29 -0.36
N ILE A 318 -23.01 -16.29 -1.24
CA ILE A 318 -23.89 -15.12 -1.09
C ILE A 318 -25.39 -15.51 -0.95
N PRO A 319 -25.98 -16.34 -1.83
CA PRO A 319 -27.35 -16.79 -1.66
C PRO A 319 -27.60 -17.54 -0.34
N GLU A 320 -26.67 -18.39 0.08
CA GLU A 320 -26.77 -19.20 1.30
C GLU A 320 -26.73 -18.33 2.56
N VAL A 321 -25.74 -17.44 2.66
CA VAL A 321 -25.61 -16.53 3.81
C VAL A 321 -26.80 -15.59 3.90
N ILE A 322 -27.37 -15.15 2.78
CA ILE A 322 -28.60 -14.33 2.78
C ILE A 322 -29.78 -15.13 3.30
N ASP A 323 -29.94 -16.40 2.90
CA ASP A 323 -30.99 -17.26 3.44
C ASP A 323 -30.81 -17.50 4.95
N GLU A 324 -29.57 -17.61 5.42
CA GLU A 324 -29.26 -17.68 6.85
C GLU A 324 -29.59 -16.38 7.59
N ILE A 325 -29.25 -15.21 7.02
CA ILE A 325 -29.58 -13.89 7.58
C ILE A 325 -31.09 -13.73 7.72
N LEU A 326 -31.85 -14.13 6.70
CA LEU A 326 -33.32 -13.98 6.66
C LEU A 326 -34.06 -14.87 7.67
N LYS A 327 -33.40 -15.88 8.27
CA LYS A 327 -33.95 -16.65 9.40
C LYS A 327 -34.06 -15.81 10.68
N TYR A 328 -33.37 -14.67 10.74
CA TYR A 328 -33.40 -13.72 11.85
C TYR A 328 -34.15 -12.45 11.42
N PRO A 329 -35.49 -12.40 11.57
CA PRO A 329 -36.28 -11.26 11.08
C PRO A 329 -36.02 -9.97 11.85
N GLU A 330 -35.63 -10.08 13.13
CA GLU A 330 -35.34 -8.93 13.97
C GLU A 330 -33.90 -8.45 13.79
N ASP A 331 -33.72 -7.13 13.79
CA ASP A 331 -32.40 -6.50 13.78
C ASP A 331 -31.93 -6.32 15.23
N PRO A 332 -30.84 -6.97 15.66
CA PRO A 332 -30.36 -6.83 17.02
C PRO A 332 -29.82 -5.41 17.24
N GLY A 333 -30.00 -4.89 18.46
CA GLY A 333 -29.30 -3.67 18.88
C GLY A 333 -27.79 -3.87 18.96
N ILE A 334 -27.04 -2.78 18.99
CA ILE A 334 -25.59 -2.81 19.24
C ILE A 334 -25.37 -3.35 20.66
N VAL A 335 -24.56 -4.41 20.78
CA VAL A 335 -24.23 -5.00 22.07
C VAL A 335 -23.41 -4.00 22.89
N ALA A 336 -23.99 -3.53 23.99
CA ALA A 336 -23.32 -2.62 24.90
C ALA A 336 -22.17 -3.31 25.64
N TYR A 337 -21.08 -2.58 25.85
CA TYR A 337 -19.96 -3.03 26.67
C TYR A 337 -19.54 -1.96 27.65
N ARG A 338 -18.85 -2.41 28.71
CA ARG A 338 -18.09 -1.53 29.58
C ARG A 338 -16.65 -1.60 29.18
N VAL A 339 -16.03 -0.44 29.09
CA VAL A 339 -14.62 -0.31 28.82
C VAL A 339 -13.85 -0.96 29.97
N LYS A 340 -13.01 -1.94 29.64
CA LYS A 340 -12.17 -2.67 30.58
C LYS A 340 -10.80 -2.88 29.95
N ASP A 341 -9.81 -3.10 30.80
CA ASP A 341 -8.49 -3.52 30.35
C ASP A 341 -8.58 -4.92 29.74
N GLY A 342 -7.83 -5.15 28.68
CA GLY A 342 -7.88 -6.40 27.94
C GLY A 342 -6.95 -6.39 26.74
N ARG A 343 -6.72 -7.58 26.20
CA ARG A 343 -5.96 -7.77 24.97
C ARG A 343 -6.74 -8.68 24.04
N GLY A 344 -6.65 -8.46 22.73
CA GLY A 344 -7.37 -9.28 21.77
C GLY A 344 -6.76 -9.21 20.39
N THR A 345 -6.73 -10.37 19.73
CA THR A 345 -6.35 -10.49 18.32
C THR A 345 -7.57 -10.77 17.46
N GLY A 346 -7.68 -10.09 16.32
CA GLY A 346 -8.65 -10.37 15.26
C GLY A 346 -7.95 -10.99 14.06
N LEU A 347 -8.29 -12.24 13.75
CA LEU A 347 -7.87 -12.91 12.52
C LEU A 347 -8.99 -12.84 11.48
N VAL A 348 -8.64 -12.40 10.27
CA VAL A 348 -9.47 -12.46 9.08
C VAL A 348 -8.62 -12.78 7.86
N GLU A 349 -9.21 -13.40 6.85
CA GLU A 349 -8.57 -13.52 5.54
C GLU A 349 -8.92 -12.30 4.71
N ALA A 350 -7.94 -11.44 4.43
CA ALA A 350 -8.10 -10.46 3.38
C ALA A 350 -7.96 -11.12 1.99
N PRO A 351 -8.37 -10.46 0.89
CA PRO A 351 -8.18 -11.01 -0.45
C PRO A 351 -6.73 -11.45 -0.72
N ARG A 352 -5.76 -10.67 -0.23
CA ARG A 352 -4.32 -10.94 -0.33
C ARG A 352 -3.79 -12.03 0.61
N GLY A 353 -4.54 -12.41 1.66
CA GLY A 353 -4.12 -13.42 2.64
C GLY A 353 -4.48 -13.09 4.08
N LEU A 354 -3.92 -13.85 5.01
CA LEU A 354 -4.10 -13.71 6.44
C LEU A 354 -3.79 -12.28 6.90
N LEU A 355 -4.76 -11.62 7.52
CA LEU A 355 -4.65 -10.31 8.12
C LEU A 355 -4.83 -10.44 9.63
N ILE A 356 -3.89 -9.86 10.39
CA ILE A 356 -3.85 -9.95 11.85
C ILE A 356 -3.85 -8.54 12.41
N HIS A 357 -4.79 -8.26 13.31
CA HIS A 357 -4.80 -7.05 14.12
C HIS A 357 -4.78 -7.45 15.58
N HIS A 358 -3.79 -6.99 16.34
CA HIS A 358 -3.67 -7.21 17.77
C HIS A 358 -3.66 -5.89 18.53
N TYR A 359 -4.41 -5.83 19.63
CA TYR A 359 -4.48 -4.63 20.47
C TYR A 359 -4.48 -4.96 21.96
N GLU A 360 -3.91 -4.04 22.74
CA GLU A 360 -4.08 -3.98 24.19
C GLU A 360 -4.79 -2.67 24.57
N ILE A 361 -5.82 -2.80 25.41
CA ILE A 361 -6.61 -1.70 25.96
C ILE A 361 -6.24 -1.52 27.43
N LYS A 362 -5.95 -0.29 27.82
CA LYS A 362 -5.69 0.11 29.22
C LYS A 362 -6.36 1.45 29.53
N ASP A 363 -7.07 1.53 30.64
CA ASP A 363 -7.79 2.73 31.08
C ASP A 363 -8.72 3.29 29.97
N GLY A 364 -9.26 2.36 29.17
CA GLY A 364 -10.16 2.66 28.06
C GLY A 364 -9.55 3.27 26.82
N ARG A 365 -8.23 3.21 26.70
CA ARG A 365 -7.50 3.66 25.52
C ARG A 365 -6.61 2.53 25.02
N ILE A 366 -6.30 2.56 23.73
CA ILE A 366 -5.36 1.63 23.13
C ILE A 366 -3.96 1.94 23.69
N ALA A 367 -3.38 0.97 24.36
CA ALA A 367 -2.02 1.02 24.90
C ALA A 367 -0.99 0.45 23.92
N TYR A 368 -1.40 -0.54 23.13
CA TYR A 368 -0.57 -1.21 22.14
C TYR A 368 -1.40 -1.63 20.93
N ALA A 369 -0.80 -1.57 19.75
CA ALA A 369 -1.37 -2.01 18.49
C ALA A 369 -0.27 -2.65 17.64
N ASP A 370 -0.56 -3.81 17.05
CA ASP A 370 0.32 -4.52 16.12
C ASP A 370 -0.52 -5.05 14.95
N ILE A 371 -0.12 -4.71 13.73
CA ILE A 371 -0.90 -5.01 12.52
C ILE A 371 -0.01 -5.72 11.52
N ILE A 372 -0.33 -6.99 11.24
CA ILE A 372 0.40 -7.84 10.30
C ILE A 372 -0.40 -7.96 9.01
N THR A 373 0.11 -7.37 7.94
CA THR A 373 -0.58 -7.36 6.64
C THR A 373 -0.14 -8.52 5.74
N PRO A 374 -0.99 -8.98 4.81
CA PRO A 374 -0.66 -10.14 3.97
C PRO A 374 0.57 -9.90 3.09
N THR A 375 0.72 -8.70 2.53
CA THR A 375 1.85 -8.36 1.65
C THR A 375 3.18 -8.33 2.40
N ALA A 376 3.21 -7.88 3.66
CA ALA A 376 4.41 -7.94 4.49
C ALA A 376 4.83 -9.40 4.77
N GLN A 377 3.85 -10.28 4.98
CA GLN A 377 4.10 -11.71 5.17
C GLN A 377 4.66 -12.39 3.92
N ASN A 378 4.10 -12.07 2.74
CA ASN A 378 4.54 -12.64 1.47
C ASN A 378 5.86 -12.06 0.94
N ALA A 379 6.38 -10.97 1.52
CA ALA A 379 7.49 -10.21 0.95
C ALA A 379 8.79 -11.02 0.81
N GLU A 380 9.10 -11.91 1.77
CA GLU A 380 10.26 -12.81 1.68
C GLU A 380 10.08 -13.88 0.60
N GLU A 381 8.86 -14.42 0.44
CA GLU A 381 8.57 -15.43 -0.58
C GLU A 381 8.62 -14.83 -1.98
N ILE A 382 8.17 -13.59 -2.15
CA ILE A 382 8.33 -12.82 -3.40
C ILE A 382 9.81 -12.73 -3.77
N GLU A 383 10.67 -12.29 -2.84
CA GLU A 383 12.13 -12.21 -3.08
C GLU A 383 12.71 -13.58 -3.45
N ARG A 384 12.29 -14.65 -2.74
CA ARG A 384 12.74 -16.02 -2.99
C ARG A 384 12.40 -16.50 -4.40
N TYR A 385 11.14 -16.43 -4.82
CA TYR A 385 10.75 -16.87 -6.17
C TYR A 385 11.34 -15.99 -7.26
N CYS A 386 11.47 -14.69 -7.04
CA CYS A 386 12.15 -13.80 -7.97
C CYS A 386 13.64 -14.18 -8.13
N LEU A 387 14.34 -14.49 -7.04
CA LEU A 387 15.72 -14.96 -7.09
C LEU A 387 15.84 -16.27 -7.88
N LEU A 388 15.01 -17.26 -7.56
CA LEU A 388 15.00 -18.53 -8.27
C LEU A 388 14.76 -18.33 -9.77
N ALA A 389 13.78 -17.50 -10.13
CA ALA A 389 13.40 -17.25 -11.52
C ALA A 389 14.50 -16.52 -12.29
N ALA A 390 15.10 -15.49 -11.69
CA ALA A 390 16.23 -14.79 -12.28
C ALA A 390 17.42 -15.73 -12.51
N GLN A 391 17.74 -16.59 -11.52
CA GLN A 391 18.84 -17.55 -11.62
C GLN A 391 18.61 -18.55 -12.76
N LYS A 392 17.41 -19.12 -12.85
CA LYS A 392 17.06 -20.07 -13.92
C LYS A 392 17.14 -19.45 -15.31
N LEU A 393 16.64 -18.23 -15.49
CA LEU A 393 16.72 -17.52 -16.78
C LEU A 393 18.17 -17.18 -17.15
N LEU A 394 18.99 -16.83 -16.17
CA LEU A 394 20.41 -16.56 -16.38
C LEU A 394 21.16 -17.82 -16.83
N GLU A 395 20.88 -18.99 -16.24
CA GLU A 395 21.41 -20.29 -16.65
C GLU A 395 21.01 -20.67 -18.08
N GLN A 396 19.81 -20.25 -18.50
CA GLN A 396 19.29 -20.47 -19.85
C GLN A 396 19.79 -19.45 -20.88
N ASN A 397 20.63 -18.49 -20.48
CA ASN A 397 21.07 -17.35 -21.30
C ASN A 397 19.91 -16.47 -21.81
N GLN A 398 18.87 -16.30 -20.99
CA GLN A 398 17.67 -15.48 -21.27
C GLN A 398 17.58 -14.29 -20.31
N GLU A 399 18.69 -13.56 -20.15
CA GLU A 399 18.80 -12.46 -19.20
C GLU A 399 17.79 -11.32 -19.49
N GLU A 400 17.47 -11.11 -20.77
CA GLU A 400 16.50 -10.12 -21.24
C GLU A 400 15.08 -10.36 -20.72
N LEU A 401 14.73 -11.61 -20.39
CA LEU A 401 13.41 -11.99 -19.88
C LEU A 401 13.30 -11.85 -18.36
N ILE A 402 14.40 -11.58 -17.66
CA ILE A 402 14.41 -11.53 -16.19
C ILE A 402 13.40 -10.48 -15.73
N LYS A 403 13.48 -9.25 -16.24
CA LYS A 403 12.59 -8.16 -15.81
C LYS A 403 11.11 -8.55 -15.88
N ASP A 404 10.65 -9.00 -17.04
CA ASP A 404 9.26 -9.37 -17.28
C ASP A 404 8.81 -10.51 -16.36
N ARG A 405 9.72 -11.48 -16.12
CA ARG A 405 9.44 -12.60 -15.23
C ARG A 405 9.31 -12.17 -13.77
N LEU A 406 10.13 -11.23 -13.31
CA LEU A 406 10.05 -10.73 -11.95
C LEU A 406 8.75 -9.95 -11.72
N GLU A 407 8.35 -9.11 -12.67
CA GLU A 407 7.06 -8.40 -12.59
C GLU A 407 5.87 -9.37 -12.55
N LEU A 408 5.90 -10.43 -13.38
CA LEU A 408 4.87 -11.47 -13.40
C LEU A 408 4.74 -12.17 -12.04
N ILE A 409 5.86 -12.57 -11.44
CA ILE A 409 5.88 -13.24 -10.13
C ILE A 409 5.33 -12.31 -9.07
N VAL A 410 5.81 -11.06 -9.02
CA VAL A 410 5.34 -10.07 -8.04
C VAL A 410 3.84 -9.87 -8.18
N ARG A 411 3.31 -9.65 -9.40
CA ARG A 411 1.87 -9.48 -9.63
C ARG A 411 1.08 -10.72 -9.22
N ALA A 412 1.61 -11.93 -9.39
CA ALA A 412 0.89 -13.14 -8.98
C ALA A 412 0.57 -13.17 -7.48
N PHE A 413 1.38 -12.54 -6.61
CA PHE A 413 1.07 -12.43 -5.18
C PHE A 413 0.00 -11.38 -4.84
N ASP A 414 -0.51 -10.61 -5.82
CA ASP A 414 -1.44 -9.48 -5.63
C ASP A 414 -0.97 -8.51 -4.53
N PRO A 415 0.28 -8.01 -4.55
CA PRO A 415 0.81 -7.20 -3.45
C PRO A 415 0.05 -5.88 -3.36
N CYS A 416 -0.33 -5.55 -2.13
CA CYS A 416 -0.88 -4.27 -1.76
C CYS A 416 0.21 -3.53 -0.98
N ILE A 417 1.07 -2.80 -1.71
CA ILE A 417 2.28 -2.22 -1.18
C ILE A 417 1.95 -1.17 -0.10
N SER A 418 0.86 -0.42 -0.30
CA SER A 418 0.40 0.55 0.69
C SER A 418 0.17 -0.14 2.02
N CYS A 419 -0.55 -1.27 2.04
CA CYS A 419 -0.86 -2.03 3.28
C CYS A 419 0.38 -2.38 4.09
N SER A 420 1.52 -2.62 3.44
CA SER A 420 2.74 -3.12 4.09
C SER A 420 3.71 -2.05 4.59
N ALA A 421 3.45 -0.76 4.41
CA ALA A 421 4.38 0.29 4.82
C ALA A 421 4.24 0.67 6.32
N HIS A 422 5.25 0.32 7.12
CA HIS A 422 5.25 0.54 8.58
C HIS A 422 6.45 1.39 9.10
N LEU A 423 7.50 1.61 8.30
CA LEU A 423 8.75 2.24 8.76
C LEU A 423 9.11 3.56 8.04
N VAL A 424 9.76 4.47 8.77
CA VAL A 424 10.42 5.67 8.20
C VAL A 424 11.91 5.61 8.49
N GLU A 425 12.74 5.87 7.48
CA GLU A 425 14.16 6.10 7.69
C GLU A 425 14.37 7.57 8.11
N VAL A 426 14.78 7.80 9.36
CA VAL A 426 15.14 9.14 9.85
C VAL A 426 16.64 9.35 9.63
N ARG A 427 17.02 10.01 8.54
CA ARG A 427 18.40 10.47 8.34
C ARG A 427 18.63 11.77 9.09
N LYS A 428 19.34 11.71 10.20
CA LYS A 428 19.87 12.92 10.85
C LYS A 428 20.98 13.49 9.99
N VAL A 429 20.76 14.67 9.42
CA VAL A 429 21.80 15.42 8.72
C VAL A 429 22.67 16.09 9.79
N GLU A 430 23.99 15.90 9.72
CA GLU A 430 24.95 16.56 10.63
C GLU A 430 24.84 18.09 10.49
N GLU A 431 24.91 18.82 11.61
CA GLU A 431 24.94 20.30 11.59
C GLU A 431 26.21 20.77 10.83
N GLY A 432 26.02 21.57 9.78
CA GLY A 432 27.10 22.03 8.89
C GLY A 432 27.14 21.40 7.48
N SER A 433 26.16 20.55 7.12
CA SER A 433 26.17 19.88 5.82
C SER A 433 25.70 20.75 4.65
N TRP A 434 24.91 21.80 4.91
CA TRP A 434 24.30 22.60 3.85
C TRP A 434 25.33 23.52 3.21
N GLU A 435 26.31 24.00 3.97
CA GLU A 435 27.40 24.86 3.52
C GLU A 435 28.24 24.13 2.46
N LYS A 436 28.71 22.92 2.79
CA LYS A 436 29.50 22.09 1.87
C LYS A 436 28.70 21.75 0.61
N LYS A 437 27.42 21.42 0.76
CA LYS A 437 26.55 21.11 -0.38
C LYS A 437 26.30 22.34 -1.25
N LEU A 438 26.13 23.51 -0.64
CA LEU A 438 25.97 24.77 -1.33
C LEU A 438 27.24 25.15 -2.11
N GLU A 439 28.42 24.94 -1.54
CA GLU A 439 29.71 25.10 -2.23
C GLU A 439 29.85 24.14 -3.44
N GLU A 440 29.45 22.87 -3.29
CA GLU A 440 29.44 21.90 -4.40
C GLU A 440 28.51 22.35 -5.54
N ILE A 441 27.30 22.82 -5.22
CA ILE A 441 26.32 23.25 -6.23
C ILE A 441 26.75 24.56 -6.88
N LYS A 442 27.38 25.46 -6.13
CA LYS A 442 27.91 26.73 -6.65
C LYS A 442 28.86 26.51 -7.84
N GLY A 443 29.67 25.45 -7.82
CA GLY A 443 30.55 25.10 -8.95
C GLY A 443 29.83 24.89 -10.28
N ALA A 444 28.53 24.54 -10.26
CA ALA A 444 27.69 24.36 -11.43
C ALA A 444 27.03 25.66 -11.94
N ARG A 445 27.37 26.82 -11.38
CA ARG A 445 26.82 28.15 -11.72
C ARG A 445 25.28 28.17 -11.77
N PRO A 446 24.62 27.86 -10.64
CA PRO A 446 23.17 27.79 -10.58
C PRO A 446 22.54 29.17 -10.79
N VAL A 447 21.32 29.18 -11.29
CA VAL A 447 20.47 30.37 -11.31
C VAL A 447 19.83 30.51 -9.92
N ILE A 448 20.02 31.65 -9.28
CA ILE A 448 19.52 31.90 -7.92
C ILE A 448 18.21 32.68 -8.03
N ILE A 449 17.16 32.16 -7.38
CA ILE A 449 15.85 32.80 -7.37
C ILE A 449 15.43 33.02 -5.91
N GLY A 450 15.31 34.28 -5.50
CA GLY A 450 14.77 34.64 -4.18
C GLY A 450 13.25 34.72 -4.22
N LEU A 451 12.63 34.04 -3.28
CA LEU A 451 11.19 34.03 -3.05
C LEU A 451 10.84 34.87 -1.82
N GLY A 452 9.54 35.07 -1.61
CA GLY A 452 9.01 35.72 -0.41
C GLY A 452 8.22 36.99 -0.70
N SER A 453 7.69 37.61 0.36
CA SER A 453 6.88 38.83 0.30
C SER A 453 7.55 40.04 0.99
N SER A 454 6.92 41.21 0.95
CA SER A 454 7.48 42.47 1.44
C SER A 454 7.53 42.63 2.98
N TYR A 455 7.31 41.57 3.78
CA TYR A 455 7.13 41.68 5.24
C TYR A 455 7.91 40.64 6.05
N GLY A 456 8.43 41.04 7.21
CA GLY A 456 8.99 40.14 8.23
C GLY A 456 10.19 39.31 7.78
N ASP A 457 10.29 38.09 8.32
CA ASP A 457 11.30 37.12 7.92
C ASP A 457 11.06 36.55 6.52
N ASP A 458 9.85 36.71 5.97
CA ASP A 458 9.48 36.30 4.61
C ASP A 458 10.25 37.10 3.53
N LEU A 459 10.83 38.25 3.89
CA LEU A 459 11.75 39.03 3.06
C LEU A 459 13.08 38.33 2.78
N ALA A 460 13.39 37.21 3.46
CA ALA A 460 14.74 36.67 3.48
C ALA A 460 15.27 36.29 2.09
N GLY A 461 14.45 35.70 1.23
CA GLY A 461 14.84 35.36 -0.14
C GLY A 461 15.15 36.59 -0.99
N LEU A 462 14.26 37.59 -0.95
CA LEU A 462 14.44 38.87 -1.66
C LEU A 462 15.66 39.65 -1.17
N ALA A 463 15.91 39.68 0.14
CA ALA A 463 17.07 40.34 0.73
C ALA A 463 18.41 39.70 0.31
N VAL A 464 18.44 38.37 0.17
CA VAL A 464 19.62 37.67 -0.40
C VAL A 464 19.84 38.08 -1.85
N VAL A 465 18.78 38.12 -2.65
CA VAL A 465 18.84 38.50 -4.07
C VAL A 465 19.38 39.91 -4.25
N GLU A 466 18.84 40.88 -3.51
CA GLU A 466 19.24 42.29 -3.59
C GLU A 466 20.75 42.46 -3.34
N LYS A 467 21.25 41.88 -2.24
CA LYS A 467 22.68 41.94 -1.86
C LYS A 467 23.61 41.16 -2.79
N LEU A 468 23.10 40.15 -3.50
CA LEU A 468 23.88 39.42 -4.50
C LEU A 468 23.93 40.17 -5.84
N LYS A 469 22.84 40.85 -6.25
CA LYS A 469 22.82 41.69 -7.47
C LYS A 469 23.86 42.80 -7.42
N GLU A 470 24.07 43.41 -6.26
CA GLU A 470 25.13 44.41 -6.04
C GLU A 470 26.55 43.90 -6.36
N SER A 471 26.77 42.59 -6.33
CA SER A 471 28.09 41.98 -6.55
C SER A 471 28.39 41.54 -7.99
N GLN A 472 27.45 41.70 -8.94
CA GLN A 472 27.57 41.36 -10.38
C GLN A 472 28.06 39.93 -10.73
N ALA A 473 28.19 39.03 -9.75
CA ALA A 473 28.89 37.76 -9.93
C ALA A 473 28.00 36.57 -10.34
N ASN A 474 26.67 36.68 -10.21
CA ASN A 474 25.74 35.55 -10.37
C ASN A 474 24.48 35.94 -11.16
N GLU A 475 23.87 34.96 -11.85
CA GLU A 475 22.52 35.09 -12.42
C GLU A 475 21.48 34.98 -11.31
N VAL A 476 21.06 36.13 -10.79
CA VAL A 476 20.19 36.24 -9.62
C VAL A 476 18.92 37.00 -9.96
N TYR A 477 17.78 36.41 -9.62
CA TYR A 477 16.45 36.94 -9.93
C TYR A 477 15.54 36.85 -8.69
N SER A 478 14.54 37.71 -8.65
CA SER A 478 13.39 37.62 -7.74
C SER A 478 12.26 36.84 -8.41
N GLU A 479 11.34 36.30 -7.60
CA GLU A 479 10.10 35.63 -8.07
C GLU A 479 9.36 36.46 -9.14
N GLU A 480 9.20 37.76 -8.93
CA GLU A 480 8.47 38.67 -9.83
C GLU A 480 9.15 38.83 -11.21
N GLU A 481 10.48 38.70 -11.29
CA GLU A 481 11.21 38.86 -12.55
C GLU A 481 11.07 37.65 -13.48
N VAL A 482 10.64 36.50 -12.95
CA VAL A 482 10.68 35.21 -13.67
C VAL A 482 9.33 34.53 -13.82
N ILE A 483 8.34 34.82 -12.97
CA ILE A 483 7.08 34.06 -12.88
C ILE A 483 6.29 33.97 -14.20
N ASP A 484 6.35 35.01 -15.04
CA ASP A 484 5.63 35.11 -16.32
C ASP A 484 6.57 35.38 -17.52
N ASN A 485 7.84 35.00 -17.42
CA ASN A 485 8.85 35.29 -18.44
C ASN A 485 9.29 34.03 -19.21
N GLU A 486 8.56 33.64 -20.25
CA GLU A 486 8.88 32.45 -21.07
C GLU A 486 10.30 32.50 -21.67
N SER A 487 10.74 33.70 -22.06
CA SER A 487 12.07 33.90 -22.64
C SER A 487 13.19 33.64 -21.64
N PHE A 488 12.94 33.93 -20.36
CA PHE A 488 13.85 33.60 -19.27
C PHE A 488 14.00 32.08 -19.15
N TRP A 489 12.89 31.36 -19.01
CA TRP A 489 12.89 29.90 -18.81
C TRP A 489 13.56 29.15 -19.97
N THR A 490 13.31 29.60 -21.20
CA THR A 490 13.98 29.06 -22.40
C THR A 490 15.50 29.28 -22.36
N ARG A 491 15.96 30.45 -21.90
CA ARG A 491 17.39 30.79 -21.86
C ARG A 491 18.16 30.01 -20.80
N VAL A 492 17.52 29.65 -19.69
CA VAL A 492 18.16 28.97 -18.54
C VAL A 492 17.93 27.45 -18.54
N GLU A 493 17.39 26.91 -19.63
CA GLU A 493 17.08 25.48 -19.76
C GLU A 493 18.32 24.59 -19.51
N GLY A 494 18.13 23.50 -18.75
CA GLY A 494 19.18 22.54 -18.43
C GLY A 494 20.13 22.94 -17.29
N ARG A 495 20.01 24.15 -16.73
CA ARG A 495 20.82 24.62 -15.59
C ARG A 495 20.22 24.28 -14.23
N PRO A 496 21.02 24.13 -13.16
CA PRO A 496 20.51 23.96 -11.81
C PRO A 496 20.00 25.29 -11.23
N PHE A 497 19.00 25.21 -10.36
CA PHE A 497 18.43 26.36 -9.65
C PHE A 497 18.65 26.25 -8.14
N ILE A 498 18.79 27.40 -7.49
CA ILE A 498 18.70 27.52 -6.04
C ILE A 498 17.59 28.52 -5.73
N PHE A 499 16.48 28.01 -5.19
CA PHE A 499 15.42 28.83 -4.64
C PHE A 499 15.78 29.19 -3.20
N ILE A 500 15.58 30.44 -2.78
CA ILE A 500 15.91 30.89 -1.42
C ILE A 500 14.68 31.54 -0.81
N ASP A 501 14.29 31.10 0.38
CA ASP A 501 13.12 31.65 1.08
C ASP A 501 13.14 31.39 2.59
N ALA A 502 12.23 32.03 3.32
CA ALA A 502 11.83 31.59 4.64
C ALA A 502 11.09 30.24 4.55
N LEU A 503 11.47 29.29 5.41
CA LEU A 503 10.81 28.00 5.50
C LEU A 503 10.66 27.60 6.96
N ASN A 504 9.43 27.38 7.42
CA ASN A 504 9.21 26.87 8.76
C ASN A 504 9.33 25.34 8.79
N PHE A 505 10.42 24.84 9.35
CA PHE A 505 10.71 23.41 9.53
C PHE A 505 10.92 23.04 11.01
N GLY A 506 10.41 23.85 11.94
CA GLY A 506 10.39 23.57 13.38
C GLY A 506 11.76 23.65 14.08
N ALA A 507 12.73 24.33 13.47
CA ALA A 507 14.06 24.53 14.03
C ALA A 507 14.18 25.83 14.86
N SER A 508 15.36 26.06 15.44
CA SER A 508 15.71 27.37 16.01
C SER A 508 15.73 28.44 14.92
N PRO A 509 15.18 29.65 15.16
CA PRO A 509 15.22 30.76 14.21
C PRO A 509 16.62 31.05 13.67
N GLY A 510 16.72 31.36 12.37
CA GLY A 510 17.99 31.57 11.67
C GLY A 510 18.74 30.30 11.28
N LYS A 511 18.23 29.10 11.62
CA LYS A 511 18.80 27.85 11.11
C LYS A 511 18.55 27.76 9.60
N ILE A 512 19.56 27.32 8.86
CA ILE A 512 19.52 27.18 7.41
C ILE A 512 19.46 25.69 7.05
N THR A 513 18.69 25.36 6.03
CA THR A 513 18.64 24.01 5.46
C THR A 513 18.68 24.10 3.94
N LEU A 514 19.25 23.09 3.30
CA LEU A 514 19.28 22.96 1.85
C LEU A 514 18.60 21.65 1.45
N ILE A 515 17.48 21.77 0.75
CA ILE A 515 16.57 20.67 0.44
C ILE A 515 16.57 20.46 -1.08
N PRO A 516 16.78 19.24 -1.60
CA PRO A 516 16.57 18.96 -3.02
C PRO A 516 15.15 19.33 -3.44
N LEU A 517 14.99 20.05 -4.55
CA LEU A 517 13.69 20.56 -5.00
C LEU A 517 12.67 19.43 -5.18
N MET A 518 13.13 18.27 -5.67
CA MET A 518 12.31 17.07 -5.83
C MET A 518 11.63 16.60 -4.52
N GLN A 519 12.28 16.77 -3.37
CA GLN A 519 11.72 16.38 -2.08
C GLN A 519 10.62 17.33 -1.60
N LEU A 520 10.70 18.62 -1.93
CA LEU A 520 9.67 19.60 -1.60
C LEU A 520 8.41 19.41 -2.46
N LEU A 521 8.59 19.10 -3.74
CA LEU A 521 7.48 18.84 -4.66
C LEU A 521 6.66 17.60 -4.26
N TRP A 522 7.27 16.60 -3.63
CA TRP A 522 6.58 15.39 -3.15
C TRP A 522 5.85 15.55 -1.82
N ASN A 523 6.21 16.54 -1.00
CA ASN A 523 5.65 16.72 0.35
C ASN A 523 4.64 17.89 0.47
N SER A 524 4.30 18.55 -0.64
CA SER A 524 3.19 19.52 -0.80
C SER A 524 2.88 20.40 0.43
N SER A 525 3.84 21.23 0.86
CA SER A 525 3.64 22.17 1.97
C SER A 525 4.15 23.59 1.70
N LEU A 526 4.39 23.97 0.44
CA LEU A 526 4.84 25.33 0.07
C LEU A 526 3.67 26.14 -0.52
N SER A 527 3.44 27.33 0.03
CA SER A 527 2.31 28.22 -0.29
C SER A 527 2.61 29.28 -1.37
N HIS A 528 3.78 29.23 -2.03
CA HIS A 528 4.19 30.29 -2.98
C HIS A 528 3.63 30.11 -4.39
N ARG A 529 3.20 31.22 -5.00
CA ARG A 529 2.61 31.28 -6.34
C ARG A 529 3.55 30.70 -7.40
N LEU A 530 4.84 31.01 -7.34
CA LEU A 530 5.85 30.48 -8.27
C LEU A 530 5.87 28.95 -8.29
N MET A 531 5.66 28.25 -7.16
CA MET A 531 5.75 26.78 -7.12
C MET A 531 4.63 26.10 -7.92
N SER A 532 3.45 26.72 -8.01
CA SER A 532 2.32 26.20 -8.77
C SER A 532 2.53 26.28 -10.29
N THR A 533 3.25 27.31 -10.76
CA THR A 533 3.59 27.52 -12.18
C THR A 533 4.96 26.94 -12.55
N LEU A 534 5.89 26.79 -11.60
CA LEU A 534 7.23 26.22 -11.81
C LEU A 534 7.22 24.84 -12.46
N LEU A 535 6.25 24.01 -12.12
CA LEU A 535 6.13 22.65 -12.66
C LEU A 535 5.89 22.61 -14.17
N SER A 536 5.30 23.65 -14.77
CA SER A 536 5.12 23.71 -16.22
C SER A 536 6.39 24.07 -16.98
N TRP A 537 7.38 24.67 -16.30
CA TRP A 537 8.59 25.22 -16.93
C TRP A 537 9.85 24.42 -16.64
N LEU A 538 9.90 23.64 -15.56
CA LEU A 538 11.07 22.83 -15.21
C LEU A 538 11.00 21.43 -15.81
N SER A 539 12.04 21.05 -16.55
CA SER A 539 12.21 19.66 -16.98
C SER A 539 12.56 18.74 -15.79
N PRO A 540 12.28 17.42 -15.88
CA PRO A 540 12.65 16.46 -14.83
C PRO A 540 14.15 16.47 -14.49
N GLU A 541 15.01 16.77 -15.45
CA GLU A 541 16.45 16.87 -15.23
C GLU A 541 16.84 18.14 -14.45
N MET A 542 16.18 19.27 -14.73
CA MET A 542 16.36 20.51 -13.97
C MET A 542 15.90 20.33 -12.52
N ILE A 543 14.77 19.66 -12.29
CA ILE A 543 14.25 19.37 -10.93
C ILE A 543 15.26 18.55 -10.12
N LYS A 544 15.87 17.51 -10.72
CA LYS A 544 16.86 16.65 -10.04
C LYS A 544 18.13 17.38 -9.62
N LYS A 545 18.50 18.45 -10.33
CA LYS A 545 19.73 19.23 -10.09
C LYS A 545 19.49 20.49 -9.27
N SER A 546 18.25 20.80 -8.91
CA SER A 546 17.86 22.04 -8.25
C SER A 546 17.55 21.85 -6.76
N TYR A 547 17.71 22.93 -6.00
CA TYR A 547 17.61 22.91 -4.55
C TYR A 547 16.83 24.13 -4.05
N PHE A 548 16.32 24.00 -2.82
CA PHE A 548 15.68 25.05 -2.06
C PHE A 548 16.48 25.27 -0.78
N LEU A 549 16.93 26.49 -0.57
CA LEU A 549 17.67 26.93 0.60
C LEU A 549 16.69 27.66 1.53
N GLY A 550 16.23 26.94 2.55
CA GLY A 550 15.25 27.44 3.52
C GLY A 550 15.91 28.04 4.75
N ILE A 551 15.43 29.21 5.18
CA ILE A 551 15.84 29.87 6.43
C ILE A 551 14.68 29.78 7.43
N GLN A 552 14.92 29.22 8.61
CA GLN A 552 13.89 29.10 9.65
C GLN A 552 13.50 30.51 10.16
N PRO A 553 12.24 30.95 9.97
CA PRO A 553 11.79 32.24 10.48
C PRO A 553 11.61 32.19 12.00
N LEU A 554 11.78 33.35 12.65
CA LEU A 554 11.28 33.64 14.00
C LEU A 554 9.80 34.01 13.94
N SER A 555 9.42 34.87 13.00
CA SER A 555 8.04 35.30 12.76
C SER A 555 7.88 35.83 11.34
N LEU A 556 6.82 35.38 10.67
CA LEU A 556 6.44 35.87 9.34
C LEU A 556 5.66 37.19 9.40
N GLU A 557 5.22 37.63 10.59
CA GLU A 557 4.32 38.78 10.77
C GLU A 557 5.04 40.06 11.23
N ASN A 558 6.35 40.00 11.46
CA ASN A 558 7.10 41.16 11.94
C ASN A 558 7.26 42.24 10.84
N SER A 559 7.53 43.49 11.23
CA SER A 559 7.76 44.59 10.28
C SER A 559 9.16 44.60 9.66
N SER A 560 10.09 43.81 10.20
CA SER A 560 11.48 43.73 9.73
C SER A 560 12.04 42.31 9.91
N VAL A 561 13.08 41.99 9.13
CA VAL A 561 13.82 40.73 9.24
C VAL A 561 14.43 40.62 10.65
N SER A 562 14.15 39.53 11.33
CA SER A 562 14.68 39.26 12.66
C SER A 562 16.20 39.07 12.64
N GLN A 563 16.86 39.40 13.75
CA GLN A 563 18.32 39.27 13.86
C GLN A 563 18.85 37.87 13.50
N PRO A 564 18.25 36.75 13.95
CA PRO A 564 18.72 35.41 13.58
C PRO A 564 18.65 35.14 12.07
N VAL A 565 17.61 35.65 11.40
CA VAL A 565 17.43 35.50 9.94
C VAL A 565 18.40 36.43 9.20
N ALA A 566 18.65 37.64 9.70
CA ALA A 566 19.66 38.54 9.13
C ALA A 566 21.07 37.94 9.18
N GLU A 567 21.45 37.30 10.29
CA GLU A 567 22.72 36.57 10.42
C GLU A 567 22.80 35.38 9.45
N ALA A 568 21.69 34.68 9.22
CA ALA A 568 21.60 33.60 8.25
C ALA A 568 21.80 34.10 6.81
N ILE A 569 21.16 35.22 6.45
CA ILE A 569 21.30 35.88 5.15
C ILE A 569 22.77 36.22 4.87
N GLU A 570 23.48 36.82 5.83
CA GLU A 570 24.91 37.13 5.68
C GLU A 570 25.78 35.89 5.44
N LYS A 571 25.51 34.79 6.15
CA LYS A 571 26.21 33.51 5.94
C LYS A 571 26.00 32.96 4.54
N ILE A 572 24.77 32.98 4.05
CA ILE A 572 24.42 32.52 2.69
C ILE A 572 25.14 33.37 1.65
N ILE A 573 25.09 34.70 1.80
CA ILE A 573 25.73 35.63 0.89
C ILE A 573 27.24 35.42 0.86
N HIS A 574 27.88 35.20 2.01
CA HIS A 574 29.32 34.95 2.09
C HIS A 574 29.76 33.73 1.28
N ILE A 575 28.99 32.63 1.34
CA ILE A 575 29.25 31.41 0.57
C ILE A 575 28.98 31.65 -0.91
N LEU A 576 27.87 32.31 -1.25
CA LEU A 576 27.49 32.56 -2.64
C LEU A 576 28.37 33.62 -3.32
N LYS A 577 29.06 34.49 -2.57
CA LYS A 577 30.05 35.45 -3.11
C LYS A 577 31.46 34.88 -3.29
N LYS A 578 31.93 33.99 -2.40
CA LYS A 578 33.25 33.33 -2.48
C LYS A 578 33.34 32.29 -3.57
#